data_AF-A0AA95G6Z7-F1
#
_entry.id   AF-A0AA95G6Z7-F1
#
_cell.length_a   1.000
_cell.length_b   1.000
_cell.length_c   1.000
_cell.angle_alpha   90.00
_cell.angle_beta   90.00
_cell.angle_gamma   90.00
#
_symmetry.space_group_name_H-M   'P 1'
#
loop_
_entity.id
_entity.type
_entity.pdbx_description
1 polymer ?
#
loop_
_entity_poly.entity_id
_entity_poly.type
_entity_poly.pdbx_seq_one_letter_code
_entity_poly.pdbx_strand_id
1 'polypeptide(L)'
;MSQFISYPETTYEIRKNCISGTVYKEKIILNITDNKFKEIANSLKNNFNNILEIINTNKPEDGKFSNIKKFKQLCLLQDLEDICYTHNMHCITALTFEAAHLPENLSTIPNDFIIFEFKLCYCNEIDTNNYINNFSQNSNLPEILLTENNSDKYFERYNKVLEHLKSGDVYEFVLSRKLKFKTNESEIFNYLKYPILTQQANYRFAIEFQETKICGASPEILLDISGNLATMRPISGSARRTSNSKELTKEDIIELNVLMSSEKEKSELDMLIDLARNDLNKFCTQVEVSKYREPLILEHIIHTQASVTGILNGNINSIFAVLNCINAGTLVGVPKRKAMEIIFDIEEEKRNFYGGNLIHIQPNRSLKTIILIRSAFIHNEHITFQAGSSIILEADPQYEFWECGSKLKNLVSLIKKDNLCFNLNEKPKIVLNNNNIIQDKIEKNNHYLMIENFDSFSNNLVALFEKCGVKVDIISNNVESIDFSKYAGIILSPGPSHPKEAGFLIQHIKYLINKKPIFGVCLGFQAIVEAFGGEVKKLPNPVHGKAKKCLISNSEILFKNLPTNFLVGRYHSLYGNKIPEEIKIVAVDELNTPMALEVTDLENNICAVQFHPESFLTGYIGETIIKNWIESIA
;
A
#
# COMPACT_ATOMS: atom_id res chain seq x y z
N MET A 1 11.82 14.65 46.90
CA MET A 1 12.58 14.76 45.64
C MET A 1 12.22 13.54 44.80
N SER A 2 11.46 13.57 43.70
CA SER A 2 11.39 14.49 42.54
C SER A 2 12.36 14.17 41.40
N GLN A 3 12.20 13.01 40.76
CA GLN A 3 12.63 12.77 39.38
C GLN A 3 11.88 11.54 38.80
N PHE A 4 10.71 11.78 38.21
CA PHE A 4 10.13 10.87 37.23
C PHE A 4 10.61 11.32 35.85
N ILE A 5 11.22 10.41 35.08
CA ILE A 5 11.62 10.68 33.70
C ILE A 5 10.42 10.34 32.81
N SER A 6 9.67 11.36 32.39
CA SER A 6 8.70 11.23 31.30
C SER A 6 9.47 11.14 29.98
N TYR A 7 9.29 10.06 29.24
CA TYR A 7 9.81 9.97 27.88
C TYR A 7 9.15 11.03 26.98
N PRO A 8 9.90 11.61 26.02
CA PRO A 8 9.42 12.78 25.29
C PRO A 8 8.25 12.44 24.37
N GLU A 9 7.17 13.22 24.46
CA GLU A 9 6.26 13.39 23.33
C GLU A 9 7.11 13.84 22.12
N THR A 10 6.96 13.21 20.96
CA THR A 10 7.68 13.58 19.72
C THR A 10 7.07 14.85 19.12
N THR A 11 7.26 15.94 19.85
CA THR A 11 6.99 17.30 19.42
C THR A 11 8.09 17.69 18.44
N TYR A 12 7.73 18.01 17.19
CA TYR A 12 8.65 18.72 16.32
C TYR A 12 8.81 20.15 16.84
N GLU A 13 9.90 20.43 17.56
CA GLU A 13 10.26 21.77 18.02
C GLU A 13 10.77 22.63 16.83
N ILE A 14 9.87 22.95 15.90
CA ILE A 14 10.10 24.05 14.97
C ILE A 14 10.06 25.34 15.81
N ARG A 15 11.24 25.92 16.05
CA ARG A 15 11.40 27.07 16.94
C ARG A 15 10.56 28.26 16.47
N LYS A 16 9.62 28.66 17.33
CA LYS A 16 8.91 29.95 17.40
C LYS A 16 9.26 30.97 16.29
N ASN A 17 8.37 31.11 15.32
CA ASN A 17 7.43 32.25 15.29
C ASN A 17 6.42 32.11 14.12
N CYS A 18 5.20 32.61 14.32
CA CYS A 18 4.25 32.98 13.26
C CYS A 18 3.88 31.92 12.20
N ILE A 19 3.37 30.76 12.62
CA ILE A 19 2.16 30.12 12.03
C ILE A 19 1.46 29.38 13.18
N SER A 20 0.22 29.74 13.47
CA SER A 20 -0.77 28.81 14.03
C SER A 20 -1.85 28.56 12.96
N GLY A 21 -2.77 27.64 13.23
CA GLY A 21 -3.53 26.94 12.19
C GLY A 21 -3.84 25.54 12.70
N THR A 22 -4.62 25.50 13.78
CA THR A 22 -4.51 24.43 14.77
C THR A 22 -5.19 23.15 14.31
N VAL A 23 -4.40 22.27 13.68
CA VAL A 23 -4.69 20.83 13.57
C VAL A 23 -4.72 20.25 14.99
N TYR A 24 -5.89 20.32 15.63
CA TYR A 24 -6.10 19.91 17.03
C TYR A 24 -6.03 18.39 17.19
N LYS A 25 -4.78 17.86 17.23
CA LYS A 25 -4.43 16.43 17.10
C LYS A 25 -5.30 15.72 16.06
N GLU A 26 -5.00 16.01 14.79
CA GLU A 26 -5.60 15.37 13.62
C GLU A 26 -7.13 15.59 13.52
N LYS A 27 -7.49 16.87 13.35
CA LYS A 27 -8.83 17.32 12.94
C LYS A 27 -8.72 18.26 11.76
N ILE A 28 -9.52 18.01 10.72
CA ILE A 28 -9.85 18.98 9.68
C ILE A 28 -11.33 19.34 9.83
N ILE A 29 -11.60 20.63 10.04
CA ILE A 29 -12.94 21.23 10.00
C ILE A 29 -12.80 22.52 9.20
N LEU A 30 -13.48 22.60 8.05
CA LEU A 30 -13.49 23.79 7.20
C LEU A 30 -14.84 24.48 7.23
N ASN A 31 -14.80 25.81 7.28
CA ASN A 31 -15.94 26.69 6.98
C ASN A 31 -15.47 27.70 5.93
N ILE A 32 -16.21 27.87 4.83
CA ILE A 32 -15.80 28.74 3.70
C ILE A 32 -16.85 29.84 3.49
N THR A 33 -16.37 31.04 3.18
CA THR A 33 -17.20 32.13 2.63
C THR A 33 -16.82 32.37 1.16
N ASP A 34 -17.79 32.26 0.26
CA ASP A 34 -17.54 31.98 -1.17
C ASP A 34 -16.83 33.08 -1.98
N ASN A 35 -16.80 34.33 -1.48
CA ASN A 35 -16.55 35.50 -2.33
C ASN A 35 -15.17 35.53 -2.99
N LYS A 36 -14.09 35.11 -2.29
CA LYS A 36 -12.73 35.10 -2.89
C LYS A 36 -12.49 33.95 -3.87
N PHE A 37 -13.24 32.85 -3.78
CA PHE A 37 -13.06 31.70 -4.67
C PHE A 37 -13.35 32.07 -6.14
N LYS A 38 -14.33 32.96 -6.38
CA LYS A 38 -14.64 33.50 -7.72
C LYS A 38 -13.48 34.29 -8.34
N GLU A 39 -12.78 35.11 -7.55
CA GLU A 39 -11.66 35.91 -8.04
C GLU A 39 -10.46 35.03 -8.42
N ILE A 40 -10.14 34.04 -7.57
CA ILE A 40 -9.05 33.10 -7.81
C ILE A 40 -9.37 32.16 -8.97
N ALA A 41 -10.61 31.67 -9.08
CA ALA A 41 -11.06 30.90 -10.24
C ALA A 41 -10.94 31.70 -11.54
N ASN A 42 -11.24 33.01 -11.54
CA ASN A 42 -11.03 33.89 -12.70
C ASN A 42 -9.55 34.18 -12.98
N SER A 43 -8.68 34.22 -11.97
CA SER A 43 -7.23 34.33 -12.14
C SER A 43 -6.64 33.07 -12.79
N LEU A 44 -6.97 31.89 -12.25
CA LEU A 44 -6.59 30.59 -12.81
C LEU A 44 -7.09 30.41 -14.25
N LYS A 45 -8.30 30.92 -14.55
CA LYS A 45 -8.88 30.95 -15.91
C LYS A 45 -7.98 31.64 -16.94
N ASN A 46 -7.20 32.65 -16.52
CA ASN A 46 -6.31 33.37 -17.43
C ASN A 46 -5.05 32.57 -17.77
N ASN A 47 -4.48 31.79 -16.84
CA ASN A 47 -3.43 30.83 -17.18
C ASN A 47 -3.99 29.66 -18.01
N PHE A 48 -5.23 29.24 -17.74
CA PHE A 48 -5.97 28.30 -18.58
C PHE A 48 -6.29 28.82 -19.99
N ASN A 49 -6.19 30.14 -20.26
CA ASN A 49 -6.59 30.68 -21.57
C ASN A 49 -5.69 30.19 -22.72
N ASN A 50 -4.39 29.97 -22.49
CA ASN A 50 -3.49 29.40 -23.50
C ASN A 50 -3.91 27.97 -23.92
N ILE A 51 -4.62 27.24 -23.03
CA ILE A 51 -5.22 25.93 -23.32
C ILE A 51 -6.62 26.11 -23.93
N LEU A 52 -7.37 27.16 -23.54
CA LEU A 52 -8.66 27.48 -24.14
C LEU A 52 -8.56 27.96 -25.60
N GLU A 53 -7.44 28.58 -25.99
CA GLU A 53 -7.19 28.97 -27.38
C GLU A 53 -7.02 27.73 -28.28
N ILE A 54 -6.33 26.70 -27.79
CA ILE A 54 -6.24 25.37 -28.42
C ILE A 54 -7.61 24.67 -28.45
N ILE A 55 -8.44 24.83 -27.42
CA ILE A 55 -9.82 24.30 -27.37
C ILE A 55 -10.76 24.97 -28.41
N ASN A 56 -10.52 26.23 -28.76
CA ASN A 56 -11.43 27.01 -29.62
C ASN A 56 -11.21 26.80 -31.13
N THR A 57 -10.08 26.25 -31.56
CA THR A 57 -9.71 26.16 -32.99
C THR A 57 -10.31 24.97 -33.75
N ASN A 58 -10.87 23.96 -33.06
CA ASN A 58 -11.47 22.78 -33.71
C ASN A 58 -12.83 22.42 -33.09
N LYS A 59 -13.93 22.74 -33.79
CA LYS A 59 -15.29 22.32 -33.45
C LYS A 59 -15.77 21.18 -34.37
N PRO A 60 -16.12 20.00 -33.83
CA PRO A 60 -17.08 19.08 -34.43
C PRO A 60 -18.51 19.45 -33.96
N GLU A 61 -19.51 19.22 -34.80
CA GLU A 61 -20.86 19.79 -34.60
C GLU A 61 -21.72 19.05 -33.54
N ASP A 62 -21.43 17.78 -33.24
CA ASP A 62 -22.27 16.90 -32.40
C ASP A 62 -21.99 16.91 -30.88
N GLY A 63 -21.27 17.92 -30.36
CA GLY A 63 -21.26 18.28 -28.93
C GLY A 63 -20.70 17.29 -27.88
N LYS A 64 -20.27 16.08 -28.26
CA LYS A 64 -19.82 15.02 -27.32
C LYS A 64 -18.31 15.03 -27.06
N PHE A 65 -17.87 15.81 -26.07
CA PHE A 65 -16.47 15.79 -25.57
C PHE A 65 -16.14 14.56 -24.71
N SER A 66 -16.06 13.38 -25.32
CA SER A 66 -15.90 12.10 -24.63
C SER A 66 -14.51 11.84 -24.02
N ASN A 67 -13.43 12.46 -24.50
CA ASN A 67 -12.06 12.18 -24.00
C ASN A 67 -11.39 13.35 -23.24
N ILE A 68 -11.91 14.58 -23.35
CA ILE A 68 -11.23 15.78 -22.82
C ILE A 68 -11.36 15.94 -21.29
N LYS A 69 -12.39 15.34 -20.66
CA LYS A 69 -12.60 15.38 -19.21
C LYS A 69 -11.42 14.76 -18.42
N LYS A 70 -10.91 13.63 -18.93
CA LYS A 70 -9.94 12.76 -18.27
C LYS A 70 -8.54 13.39 -18.14
N PHE A 71 -8.01 13.90 -19.26
CA PHE A 71 -6.68 14.50 -19.30
C PHE A 71 -6.61 15.79 -18.45
N LYS A 72 -7.68 16.60 -18.48
CA LYS A 72 -7.81 17.82 -17.65
C LYS A 72 -7.78 17.55 -16.15
N GLN A 73 -8.19 16.36 -15.71
CA GLN A 73 -8.21 16.01 -14.28
C GLN A 73 -6.81 15.69 -13.76
N LEU A 74 -5.97 14.95 -14.50
CA LEU A 74 -4.61 14.61 -14.05
C LEU A 74 -3.67 15.82 -14.00
N CYS A 75 -3.65 16.64 -15.05
CA CYS A 75 -2.82 17.86 -15.07
C CYS A 75 -3.21 18.79 -13.91
N LEU A 76 -4.52 19.06 -13.76
CA LEU A 76 -5.03 19.87 -12.65
C LEU A 76 -4.58 19.32 -11.29
N LEU A 77 -4.61 18.00 -11.08
CA LEU A 77 -4.20 17.39 -9.82
C LEU A 77 -2.71 17.63 -9.51
N GLN A 78 -1.84 17.65 -10.52
CA GLN A 78 -0.41 17.99 -10.38
C GLN A 78 -0.22 19.50 -10.15
N ASP A 79 -0.97 20.35 -10.87
CA ASP A 79 -0.97 21.81 -10.75
C ASP A 79 -1.41 22.29 -9.35
N LEU A 80 -2.21 21.50 -8.61
CA LEU A 80 -2.70 21.88 -7.27
C LEU A 80 -1.57 22.21 -6.28
N GLU A 81 -0.40 21.58 -6.38
CA GLU A 81 0.74 21.88 -5.50
C GLU A 81 1.29 23.30 -5.75
N ASP A 82 1.46 23.66 -7.03
CA ASP A 82 1.92 24.99 -7.44
C ASP A 82 0.86 26.06 -7.18
N ILE A 83 -0.43 25.74 -7.30
CA ILE A 83 -1.55 26.64 -6.95
C ILE A 83 -1.57 26.91 -5.44
N CYS A 84 -1.41 25.88 -4.60
CA CYS A 84 -1.29 26.02 -3.14
C CYS A 84 -0.14 26.94 -2.75
N TYR A 85 1.05 26.70 -3.34
CA TYR A 85 2.26 27.48 -3.09
C TYR A 85 2.11 28.94 -3.55
N THR A 86 1.70 29.16 -4.80
CA THR A 86 1.68 30.49 -5.46
C THR A 86 0.60 31.42 -4.88
N HIS A 87 -0.45 30.88 -4.28
CA HIS A 87 -1.58 31.67 -3.74
C HIS A 87 -1.75 31.58 -2.23
N ASN A 88 -0.80 30.93 -1.53
CA ASN A 88 -0.82 30.68 -0.09
C ASN A 88 -2.14 30.04 0.40
N MET A 89 -2.58 28.99 -0.30
CA MET A 89 -3.82 28.25 -0.01
C MET A 89 -3.54 26.81 0.41
N HIS A 90 -4.45 26.24 1.20
CA HIS A 90 -4.54 24.79 1.36
C HIS A 90 -5.47 24.21 0.28
N CYS A 91 -5.14 23.01 -0.20
CA CYS A 91 -6.07 22.20 -0.99
C CYS A 91 -6.42 20.93 -0.20
N ILE A 92 -7.68 20.55 -0.24
CA ILE A 92 -8.15 19.24 0.21
C ILE A 92 -8.79 18.55 -0.98
N THR A 93 -8.30 17.36 -1.36
CA THR A 93 -8.85 16.56 -2.46
C THR A 93 -9.04 15.11 -2.03
N ALA A 94 -10.13 14.48 -2.45
CA ALA A 94 -10.39 13.07 -2.21
C ALA A 94 -10.27 12.29 -3.52
N LEU A 95 -9.36 11.32 -3.60
CA LEU A 95 -9.25 10.35 -4.69
C LEU A 95 -10.14 9.14 -4.40
N THR A 96 -10.83 8.64 -5.43
CA THR A 96 -11.46 7.31 -5.39
C THR A 96 -10.41 6.19 -5.52
N PHE A 97 -10.75 4.99 -5.06
CA PHE A 97 -9.94 3.77 -5.15
C PHE A 97 -9.58 3.44 -6.60
N GLU A 98 -10.52 3.64 -7.52
CA GLU A 98 -10.38 3.42 -8.95
C GLU A 98 -9.39 4.40 -9.62
N ALA A 99 -8.93 5.45 -8.92
CA ALA A 99 -7.85 6.32 -9.37
C ALA A 99 -6.51 5.57 -9.55
N ALA A 100 -6.35 4.37 -8.99
CA ALA A 100 -5.18 3.52 -9.22
C ALA A 100 -5.00 3.09 -10.70
N HIS A 101 -6.04 3.21 -11.55
CA HIS A 101 -5.91 2.99 -12.99
C HIS A 101 -5.41 4.20 -13.79
N LEU A 102 -5.31 5.39 -13.18
CA LEU A 102 -4.86 6.60 -13.88
C LEU A 102 -3.47 6.50 -14.53
N PRO A 103 -2.45 5.85 -13.91
CA PRO A 103 -1.12 5.74 -14.52
C PRO A 103 -1.08 4.80 -15.73
N GLU A 104 -1.92 3.76 -15.77
CA GLU A 104 -1.85 2.71 -16.78
C GLU A 104 -2.92 2.79 -17.87
N ASN A 105 -4.15 3.22 -17.57
CA ASN A 105 -5.25 3.10 -18.52
C ASN A 105 -6.41 4.11 -18.36
N LEU A 106 -6.13 5.39 -18.64
CA LEU A 106 -7.16 6.44 -18.73
C LEU A 106 -8.34 6.09 -19.67
N SER A 107 -8.11 5.23 -20.67
CA SER A 107 -9.10 4.82 -21.67
C SER A 107 -10.36 4.19 -21.06
N THR A 108 -10.20 3.31 -20.06
CA THR A 108 -11.25 2.41 -19.57
C THR A 108 -12.24 3.06 -18.59
N ILE A 109 -11.88 4.18 -17.96
CA ILE A 109 -12.72 4.86 -16.96
C ILE A 109 -13.97 5.47 -17.65
N PRO A 110 -15.21 5.22 -17.17
CA PRO A 110 -16.42 5.84 -17.72
C PRO A 110 -16.45 7.38 -17.58
N ASN A 111 -17.16 8.08 -18.49
CA ASN A 111 -17.15 9.56 -18.59
C ASN A 111 -18.01 10.30 -17.55
N ASP A 112 -18.88 9.54 -16.90
CA ASP A 112 -19.72 9.83 -15.76
C ASP A 112 -19.02 9.55 -14.41
N PHE A 113 -17.80 8.99 -14.41
CA PHE A 113 -17.11 8.58 -13.20
C PHE A 113 -16.37 9.72 -12.48
N ILE A 114 -16.51 9.80 -11.15
CA ILE A 114 -15.78 10.74 -10.29
C ILE A 114 -14.44 10.12 -9.88
N ILE A 115 -13.36 10.63 -10.47
CA ILE A 115 -11.98 10.25 -10.11
C ILE A 115 -11.55 10.98 -8.83
N PHE A 116 -11.89 12.27 -8.70
CA PHE A 116 -11.67 13.06 -7.49
C PHE A 116 -12.60 14.26 -7.38
N GLU A 117 -12.79 14.76 -6.15
CA GLU A 117 -13.33 16.08 -5.83
C GLU A 117 -12.33 16.87 -4.98
N PHE A 118 -12.23 18.19 -5.17
CA PHE A 118 -11.27 19.05 -4.45
C PHE A 118 -11.89 20.36 -3.96
N LYS A 119 -11.23 20.97 -2.96
CA LYS A 119 -11.66 22.21 -2.29
C LYS A 119 -10.42 23.02 -1.90
N LEU A 120 -10.32 24.26 -2.40
CA LEU A 120 -9.26 25.22 -2.04
C LEU A 120 -9.77 26.14 -0.93
N CYS A 121 -8.92 26.43 0.07
CA CYS A 121 -9.29 27.31 1.19
C CYS A 121 -8.11 28.09 1.76
N TYR A 122 -8.42 29.26 2.32
CA TYR A 122 -7.57 29.96 3.27
C TYR A 122 -7.93 29.51 4.69
N CYS A 123 -6.93 29.12 5.49
CA CYS A 123 -7.09 28.89 6.91
C CYS A 123 -6.72 30.17 7.68
N ASN A 124 -7.53 30.54 8.66
CA ASN A 124 -7.30 31.71 9.51
C ASN A 124 -7.54 31.30 10.97
N GLU A 125 -6.59 31.62 11.85
CA GLU A 125 -6.48 30.97 13.17
C GLU A 125 -7.70 31.18 14.07
N ILE A 126 -8.23 32.42 14.04
CA ILE A 126 -9.21 32.94 15.00
C ILE A 126 -10.59 32.30 14.78
N ASP A 127 -10.97 32.05 13.53
CA ASP A 127 -12.29 31.51 13.16
C ASP A 127 -12.46 30.04 13.57
N THR A 128 -11.36 29.27 13.55
CA THR A 128 -11.37 27.81 13.81
C THR A 128 -11.83 27.47 15.23
N ASN A 129 -11.36 28.24 16.24
CA ASN A 129 -11.69 27.99 17.64
C ASN A 129 -13.16 28.33 17.97
N ASN A 130 -13.75 29.31 17.27
CA ASN A 130 -15.16 29.69 17.47
C ASN A 130 -16.14 28.63 16.92
N TYR A 131 -15.74 27.90 15.88
CA TYR A 131 -16.64 26.94 15.21
C TYR A 131 -16.99 25.71 16.06
N ILE A 132 -16.07 25.23 16.90
CA ILE A 132 -16.28 24.04 17.73
C ILE A 132 -17.25 24.33 18.90
N ASN A 133 -17.19 25.53 19.49
CA ASN A 133 -17.99 25.89 20.66
C ASN A 133 -19.46 26.19 20.35
N ASN A 134 -19.82 26.38 19.07
CA ASN A 134 -21.14 26.87 18.65
C ASN A 134 -22.08 25.79 18.09
N PHE A 135 -21.67 24.51 18.01
CA PHE A 135 -22.53 23.43 17.52
C PHE A 135 -23.14 22.60 18.68
N SER A 136 -24.46 22.68 18.83
CA SER A 136 -25.24 21.81 19.72
C SER A 136 -25.70 20.53 19.00
N GLN A 137 -25.84 19.42 19.74
CA GLN A 137 -26.32 18.13 19.21
C GLN A 137 -27.86 18.09 19.07
N ASN A 138 -28.45 19.10 18.43
CA ASN A 138 -29.90 19.29 18.40
C ASN A 138 -30.60 18.72 17.14
N SER A 139 -29.87 18.09 16.22
CA SER A 139 -30.44 17.34 15.09
C SER A 139 -30.95 15.97 15.56
N ASN A 140 -32.22 15.67 15.34
CA ASN A 140 -32.73 14.31 15.43
C ASN A 140 -32.04 13.41 14.37
N LEU A 141 -32.09 12.09 14.57
CA LEU A 141 -31.70 11.16 13.51
C LEU A 141 -32.80 11.18 12.42
N PRO A 142 -32.47 11.41 11.14
CA PRO A 142 -33.45 11.37 10.05
C PRO A 142 -33.92 9.94 9.76
N GLU A 143 -34.86 9.77 8.84
CA GLU A 143 -35.26 8.43 8.41
C GLU A 143 -34.14 7.78 7.56
N ILE A 144 -33.82 6.52 7.88
CA ILE A 144 -32.72 5.78 7.28
C ILE A 144 -33.16 4.33 7.02
N LEU A 145 -33.25 3.96 5.75
CA LEU A 145 -33.63 2.62 5.29
C LEU A 145 -32.40 1.87 4.77
N LEU A 146 -32.12 0.67 5.28
CA LEU A 146 -31.10 -0.22 4.68
C LEU A 146 -31.59 -0.65 3.28
N THR A 147 -30.87 -0.26 2.24
CA THR A 147 -31.19 -0.61 0.84
C THR A 147 -30.32 -1.74 0.29
N GLU A 148 -29.14 -1.98 0.87
CA GLU A 148 -28.21 -2.99 0.38
C GLU A 148 -27.30 -3.53 1.50
N ASN A 149 -27.04 -4.84 1.47
CA ASN A 149 -26.06 -5.51 2.32
C ASN A 149 -25.43 -6.67 1.54
N ASN A 150 -24.21 -6.50 1.03
CA ASN A 150 -23.56 -7.53 0.20
C ASN A 150 -22.87 -8.66 0.99
N SER A 151 -23.19 -8.77 2.30
CA SER A 151 -22.68 -9.79 3.22
C SER A 151 -23.02 -11.22 2.80
N ASP A 152 -24.18 -11.45 2.19
CA ASP A 152 -24.64 -12.81 1.85
C ASP A 152 -23.74 -13.45 0.78
N LYS A 153 -23.17 -12.64 -0.13
CA LYS A 153 -22.17 -13.06 -1.12
C LYS A 153 -20.74 -13.08 -0.57
N TYR A 154 -20.49 -12.78 0.70
CA TYR A 154 -19.12 -12.68 1.23
C TYR A 154 -18.38 -14.03 1.16
N PHE A 155 -19.02 -15.12 1.60
CA PHE A 155 -18.38 -16.45 1.61
C PHE A 155 -18.17 -17.04 0.20
N GLU A 156 -19.02 -16.70 -0.78
CA GLU A 156 -18.80 -17.04 -2.18
C GLU A 156 -17.54 -16.33 -2.73
N ARG A 157 -17.43 -15.02 -2.48
CA ARG A 157 -16.26 -14.21 -2.85
C ARG A 157 -14.99 -14.67 -2.11
N TYR A 158 -15.10 -15.05 -0.84
CA TYR A 158 -13.99 -15.62 -0.05
C TYR A 158 -13.43 -16.91 -0.70
N ASN A 159 -14.30 -17.80 -1.18
CA ASN A 159 -13.85 -19.03 -1.84
C ASN A 159 -13.07 -18.76 -3.13
N LYS A 160 -13.53 -17.79 -3.95
CA LYS A 160 -12.81 -17.32 -5.14
C LYS A 160 -11.44 -16.72 -4.80
N VAL A 161 -11.37 -15.88 -3.75
CA VAL A 161 -10.09 -15.36 -3.22
C VAL A 161 -9.16 -16.48 -2.76
N LEU A 162 -9.70 -17.51 -2.09
CA LEU A 162 -8.92 -18.66 -1.63
C LEU A 162 -8.38 -19.51 -2.79
N GLU A 163 -9.02 -19.52 -3.96
CA GLU A 163 -8.48 -20.13 -5.18
C GLU A 163 -7.28 -19.34 -5.74
N HIS A 164 -7.32 -18.00 -5.72
CA HIS A 164 -6.19 -17.13 -6.11
C HIS A 164 -5.00 -17.20 -5.13
N LEU A 165 -5.26 -17.32 -3.83
CA LEU A 165 -4.19 -17.61 -2.85
C LEU A 165 -3.54 -18.98 -3.13
N LYS A 166 -4.34 -19.98 -3.50
CA LYS A 166 -3.87 -21.33 -3.88
C LYS A 166 -3.29 -21.41 -5.29
N SER A 167 -3.43 -20.41 -6.16
CA SER A 167 -2.73 -20.33 -7.46
C SER A 167 -1.36 -19.68 -7.31
N GLY A 168 -1.21 -18.73 -6.38
CA GLY A 168 -0.06 -17.84 -6.31
C GLY A 168 -0.27 -16.54 -7.09
N ASP A 169 -1.51 -16.19 -7.44
CA ASP A 169 -1.83 -14.86 -7.98
C ASP A 169 -1.63 -13.76 -6.91
N VAL A 170 -1.94 -14.09 -5.66
CA VAL A 170 -1.77 -13.23 -4.48
C VAL A 170 -1.33 -14.09 -3.29
N TYR A 171 -0.75 -13.45 -2.28
CA TYR A 171 -0.38 -14.07 -0.99
C TYR A 171 -1.04 -13.41 0.24
N GLU A 172 -1.57 -12.20 0.07
CA GLU A 172 -2.58 -11.58 0.94
C GLU A 172 -3.65 -10.94 0.04
N PHE A 173 -4.92 -10.97 0.44
CA PHE A 173 -6.01 -10.29 -0.28
C PHE A 173 -7.00 -9.62 0.68
N VAL A 174 -7.36 -8.35 0.44
CA VAL A 174 -8.27 -7.60 1.30
C VAL A 174 -9.69 -7.58 0.71
N LEU A 175 -10.50 -8.56 1.08
CA LEU A 175 -11.91 -8.66 0.67
C LEU A 175 -12.79 -7.76 1.53
N SER A 176 -13.69 -7.00 0.89
CA SER A 176 -14.57 -6.04 1.57
C SER A 176 -16.06 -6.38 1.47
N ARG A 177 -16.83 -5.84 2.41
CA ARG A 177 -18.29 -5.87 2.41
C ARG A 177 -18.88 -4.49 2.69
N LYS A 178 -20.06 -4.24 2.13
CA LYS A 178 -20.71 -2.93 2.05
C LYS A 178 -22.11 -2.97 2.67
N LEU A 179 -22.45 -1.92 3.41
CA LEU A 179 -23.79 -1.59 3.88
C LEU A 179 -24.19 -0.25 3.27
N LYS A 180 -25.36 -0.19 2.64
CA LYS A 180 -25.88 1.00 1.95
C LYS A 180 -27.25 1.33 2.52
N PHE A 181 -27.45 2.59 2.85
CA PHE A 181 -28.69 3.08 3.42
C PHE A 181 -29.18 4.27 2.61
N LYS A 182 -30.48 4.32 2.30
CA LYS A 182 -31.11 5.54 1.78
C LYS A 182 -31.58 6.41 2.96
N THR A 183 -31.41 7.73 2.82
CA THR A 183 -31.93 8.75 3.74
C THR A 183 -32.40 9.98 2.96
N ASN A 184 -33.45 10.62 3.45
CA ASN A 184 -34.19 11.68 2.77
C ASN A 184 -33.62 13.10 3.01
N GLU A 185 -32.61 13.26 3.87
CA GLU A 185 -32.19 14.57 4.39
C GLU A 185 -30.69 14.85 4.22
N SER A 186 -30.38 16.08 3.80
CA SER A 186 -29.01 16.61 3.79
C SER A 186 -28.39 16.76 5.18
N GLU A 187 -29.20 16.69 6.25
CA GLU A 187 -28.78 16.83 7.65
C GLU A 187 -28.06 15.61 8.21
N ILE A 188 -28.13 14.43 7.57
CA ILE A 188 -27.41 13.23 8.02
C ILE A 188 -25.89 13.46 8.21
N PHE A 189 -25.30 14.33 7.38
CA PHE A 189 -23.89 14.71 7.51
C PHE A 189 -23.65 15.58 8.76
N ASN A 190 -24.59 16.45 9.13
CA ASN A 190 -24.54 17.22 10.37
C ASN A 190 -24.70 16.33 11.61
N TYR A 191 -25.57 15.31 11.52
CA TYR A 191 -25.74 14.30 12.56
C TYR A 191 -24.45 13.46 12.75
N LEU A 192 -23.87 12.94 11.66
CA LEU A 192 -22.72 12.04 11.71
C LEU A 192 -21.38 12.74 12.00
N LYS A 193 -21.17 13.98 11.51
CA LYS A 193 -19.86 14.65 11.62
C LYS A 193 -19.40 14.79 13.07
N TYR A 194 -20.28 15.17 14.01
CA TYR A 194 -19.86 15.49 15.36
C TYR A 194 -19.45 14.25 16.17
N PRO A 195 -20.25 13.17 16.26
CA PRO A 195 -19.82 11.92 16.92
C PRO A 195 -18.58 11.28 16.31
N ILE A 196 -18.35 11.45 15.00
CA ILE A 196 -17.12 10.96 14.33
C ILE A 196 -15.91 11.83 14.72
N LEU A 197 -16.08 13.16 14.73
CA LEU A 197 -15.04 14.10 15.14
C LEU A 197 -14.72 14.05 16.66
N THR A 198 -15.45 13.29 17.50
CA THR A 198 -15.12 13.12 18.93
C THR A 198 -14.44 11.79 19.28
N GLN A 199 -14.37 10.80 18.38
CA GLN A 199 -13.70 9.50 18.63
C GLN A 199 -12.20 9.67 18.89
N GLN A 200 -11.56 8.84 19.72
CA GLN A 200 -10.09 8.85 19.89
C GLN A 200 -9.41 7.98 18.81
N ALA A 201 -9.52 8.44 17.56
CA ALA A 201 -8.69 8.02 16.43
C ALA A 201 -7.53 9.01 16.21
N ASN A 202 -6.63 8.64 15.28
CA ASN A 202 -5.69 9.58 14.67
C ASN A 202 -6.48 10.54 13.74
N TYR A 203 -6.62 10.19 12.47
CA TYR A 203 -7.06 11.08 11.39
C TYR A 203 -8.58 11.27 11.33
N ARG A 204 -9.07 12.39 11.87
CA ARG A 204 -10.49 12.77 11.81
C ARG A 204 -10.77 13.85 10.78
N PHE A 205 -11.84 13.67 10.02
CA PHE A 205 -12.26 14.59 8.97
C PHE A 205 -13.79 14.62 8.84
N ALA A 206 -14.31 15.79 8.48
CA ALA A 206 -15.66 15.96 7.95
C ALA A 206 -15.61 17.01 6.84
N ILE A 207 -15.83 16.59 5.60
CA ILE A 207 -15.66 17.40 4.40
C ILE A 207 -16.90 17.28 3.52
N GLU A 208 -17.30 18.41 2.98
CA GLU A 208 -18.41 18.56 2.04
C GLU A 208 -17.83 19.09 0.73
N PHE A 209 -17.83 18.24 -0.30
CA PHE A 209 -17.52 18.62 -1.68
C PHE A 209 -18.82 19.04 -2.39
N GLN A 210 -18.86 19.01 -3.73
CA GLN A 210 -20.04 19.45 -4.48
C GLN A 210 -21.11 18.35 -4.54
N GLU A 211 -20.70 17.10 -4.76
CA GLU A 211 -21.61 15.96 -4.92
C GLU A 211 -21.45 14.90 -3.81
N THR A 212 -20.30 14.86 -3.12
CA THR A 212 -20.05 13.93 -2.00
C THR A 212 -19.82 14.65 -0.68
N LYS A 213 -20.34 14.10 0.42
CA LYS A 213 -19.96 14.46 1.80
C LYS A 213 -19.29 13.25 2.45
N ILE A 214 -18.11 13.45 3.04
CA ILE A 214 -17.29 12.40 3.63
C ILE A 214 -16.95 12.77 5.07
N CYS A 215 -17.27 11.91 6.03
CA CYS A 215 -16.78 12.06 7.40
C CYS A 215 -16.26 10.74 7.96
N GLY A 216 -15.12 10.77 8.63
CA GLY A 216 -14.42 9.55 9.06
C GLY A 216 -13.40 9.79 10.17
N ALA A 217 -12.98 8.66 10.75
CA ALA A 217 -12.02 8.57 11.85
C ALA A 217 -11.01 7.46 11.54
N SER A 218 -10.12 7.72 10.58
CA SER A 218 -9.16 6.74 10.07
C SER A 218 -7.93 6.60 10.99
N PRO A 219 -7.42 5.38 11.23
CA PRO A 219 -6.17 5.18 11.95
C PRO A 219 -4.92 5.44 11.09
N GLU A 220 -5.04 5.46 9.76
CA GLU A 220 -3.95 5.15 8.83
C GLU A 220 -3.73 6.23 7.74
N ILE A 221 -2.47 6.43 7.36
CA ILE A 221 -2.02 7.30 6.26
C ILE A 221 -1.30 6.46 5.21
N LEU A 222 -1.47 6.82 3.93
CA LEU A 222 -0.70 6.21 2.84
C LEU A 222 0.72 6.82 2.81
N LEU A 223 0.80 8.16 2.79
CA LEU A 223 2.03 8.94 2.62
C LEU A 223 1.94 10.29 3.38
N ASP A 224 3.07 10.73 3.93
CA ASP A 224 3.26 12.02 4.59
C ASP A 224 4.58 12.64 4.10
N ILE A 225 4.49 13.82 3.46
CA ILE A 225 5.61 14.54 2.85
C ILE A 225 5.79 15.87 3.58
N SER A 226 6.99 16.10 4.11
CA SER A 226 7.36 17.36 4.76
C SER A 226 8.78 17.78 4.36
N GLY A 227 8.88 18.89 3.61
CA GLY A 227 10.07 19.15 2.81
C GLY A 227 10.32 17.98 1.86
N ASN A 228 11.57 17.51 1.80
CA ASN A 228 11.92 16.36 0.95
C ASN A 228 11.75 15.01 1.67
N LEU A 229 11.32 14.96 2.95
CA LEU A 229 11.15 13.70 3.68
C LEU A 229 9.76 13.12 3.40
N ALA A 230 9.72 11.99 2.70
CA ALA A 230 8.53 11.16 2.54
C ALA A 230 8.49 10.06 3.61
N THR A 231 7.33 9.84 4.20
CA THR A 231 7.10 8.86 5.28
C THR A 231 5.86 8.01 4.99
N MET A 232 5.99 6.70 5.09
CA MET A 232 4.87 5.75 5.17
C MET A 232 4.83 5.11 6.56
N ARG A 233 3.62 4.81 7.07
CA ARG A 233 3.44 4.21 8.40
C ARG A 233 2.59 2.93 8.32
N PRO A 234 3.17 1.79 7.92
CA PRO A 234 2.45 0.53 7.95
C PRO A 234 2.07 0.16 9.39
N ILE A 235 0.85 -0.34 9.56
CA ILE A 235 0.25 -0.75 10.84
C ILE A 235 -0.15 -2.22 10.71
N SER A 236 0.19 -3.05 11.69
CA SER A 236 -0.32 -4.44 11.77
C SER A 236 -0.49 -4.93 13.21
N GLY A 237 -1.25 -6.02 13.35
CA GLY A 237 -1.61 -6.68 14.59
C GLY A 237 -2.56 -5.89 15.49
N SER A 238 -3.25 -6.57 16.39
CA SER A 238 -4.34 -5.98 17.20
C SER A 238 -4.51 -6.62 18.58
N ALA A 239 -4.18 -5.88 19.63
CA ALA A 239 -4.54 -6.18 21.02
C ALA A 239 -5.79 -5.39 21.45
N ARG A 240 -6.72 -6.02 22.16
CA ARG A 240 -7.94 -5.33 22.64
C ARG A 240 -7.65 -4.57 23.93
N ARG A 241 -8.11 -3.32 24.03
CA ARG A 241 -8.12 -2.59 25.31
C ARG A 241 -9.36 -2.90 26.15
N THR A 242 -9.18 -2.88 27.46
CA THR A 242 -10.25 -3.11 28.44
C THR A 242 -10.98 -1.82 28.85
N SER A 243 -10.38 -0.64 28.63
CA SER A 243 -10.96 0.67 28.96
C SER A 243 -10.57 1.79 27.98
N ASN A 244 -11.42 2.81 27.88
CA ASN A 244 -11.16 4.04 27.11
C ASN A 244 -10.28 5.07 27.86
N SER A 245 -9.63 4.68 28.96
CA SER A 245 -8.78 5.57 29.75
C SER A 245 -7.52 5.97 28.97
N LYS A 246 -6.99 7.17 29.25
CA LYS A 246 -5.68 7.61 28.73
C LYS A 246 -4.53 6.74 29.26
N GLU A 247 -4.68 6.20 30.47
CA GLU A 247 -3.76 5.24 31.07
C GLU A 247 -4.14 3.81 30.66
N LEU A 248 -3.13 2.98 30.43
CA LEU A 248 -3.28 1.55 30.17
C LEU A 248 -3.58 0.81 31.48
N THR A 249 -4.49 -0.16 31.44
CA THR A 249 -4.73 -1.10 32.55
C THR A 249 -3.61 -2.15 32.65
N LYS A 250 -3.59 -2.96 33.71
CA LYS A 250 -2.65 -4.10 33.80
C LYS A 250 -2.93 -5.13 32.69
N GLU A 251 -4.19 -5.28 32.37
CA GLU A 251 -4.72 -6.16 31.34
C GLU A 251 -4.32 -5.66 29.94
N ASP A 252 -4.43 -4.34 29.66
CA ASP A 252 -3.93 -3.71 28.44
C ASP A 252 -2.42 -3.96 28.26
N ILE A 253 -1.63 -3.89 29.35
CA ILE A 253 -0.18 -4.13 29.34
C ILE A 253 0.14 -5.61 29.06
N ILE A 254 -0.65 -6.56 29.58
CA ILE A 254 -0.50 -7.99 29.28
C ILE A 254 -0.80 -8.26 27.80
N GLU A 255 -1.92 -7.77 27.28
CA GLU A 255 -2.30 -7.91 25.86
C GLU A 255 -1.27 -7.26 24.93
N LEU A 256 -0.74 -6.08 25.29
CA LEU A 256 0.36 -5.44 24.58
C LEU A 256 1.63 -6.30 24.56
N ASN A 257 2.02 -6.90 25.69
CA ASN A 257 3.19 -7.78 25.75
C ASN A 257 3.01 -9.05 24.90
N VAL A 258 1.79 -9.59 24.78
CA VAL A 258 1.47 -10.69 23.87
C VAL A 258 1.60 -10.24 22.41
N LEU A 259 1.00 -9.09 22.05
CA LEU A 259 1.11 -8.50 20.70
C LEU A 259 2.57 -8.22 20.29
N MET A 260 3.40 -7.76 21.23
CA MET A 260 4.83 -7.46 21.01
C MET A 260 5.73 -8.71 20.98
N SER A 261 5.29 -9.85 21.51
CA SER A 261 6.04 -11.12 21.48
C SER A 261 5.63 -12.08 20.36
N SER A 262 4.41 -11.94 19.81
CA SER A 262 3.95 -12.76 18.68
C SER A 262 4.85 -12.66 17.45
N GLU A 263 5.17 -13.81 16.84
CA GLU A 263 5.88 -13.88 15.55
C GLU A 263 4.98 -13.55 14.37
N LYS A 264 3.70 -13.95 14.40
CA LYS A 264 2.74 -13.73 13.31
C LYS A 264 2.61 -12.23 13.02
N GLU A 265 2.25 -11.45 14.03
CA GLU A 265 2.03 -10.01 13.91
C GLU A 265 3.34 -9.27 13.56
N LYS A 266 4.51 -9.81 13.94
CA LYS A 266 5.83 -9.34 13.50
C LYS A 266 5.99 -9.57 12.00
N SER A 267 5.79 -10.80 11.52
CA SER A 267 5.97 -11.17 10.11
C SER A 267 5.01 -10.45 9.16
N GLU A 268 3.79 -10.15 9.61
CA GLU A 268 2.82 -9.33 8.88
C GLU A 268 3.26 -7.86 8.80
N LEU A 269 3.78 -7.29 9.91
CA LEU A 269 4.36 -5.95 9.87
C LEU A 269 5.63 -5.88 9.01
N ASP A 270 6.51 -6.88 9.07
CA ASP A 270 7.73 -6.99 8.26
C ASP A 270 7.40 -7.00 6.75
N MET A 271 6.34 -7.70 6.34
CA MET A 271 5.83 -7.69 4.96
C MET A 271 5.28 -6.31 4.54
N LEU A 272 4.53 -5.64 5.41
CA LEU A 272 4.03 -4.28 5.12
C LEU A 272 5.15 -3.23 5.12
N ILE A 273 6.23 -3.44 5.90
CA ILE A 273 7.47 -2.67 5.82
C ILE A 273 8.12 -2.87 4.44
N ASP A 274 8.26 -4.11 3.95
CA ASP A 274 8.81 -4.37 2.62
C ASP A 274 7.97 -3.75 1.50
N LEU A 275 6.64 -3.75 1.62
CA LEU A 275 5.77 -3.07 0.66
C LEU A 275 5.95 -1.54 0.69
N ALA A 276 6.01 -0.94 1.88
CA ALA A 276 6.26 0.50 2.06
C ALA A 276 7.65 0.91 1.57
N ARG A 277 8.68 0.06 1.75
CA ARG A 277 10.00 0.24 1.13
C ARG A 277 9.90 0.26 -0.39
N ASN A 278 9.17 -0.70 -0.99
CA ASN A 278 9.03 -0.79 -2.45
C ASN A 278 8.27 0.41 -3.03
N ASP A 279 7.21 0.88 -2.36
CA ASP A 279 6.48 2.07 -2.79
C ASP A 279 7.34 3.34 -2.72
N LEU A 280 8.13 3.54 -1.65
CA LEU A 280 9.05 4.69 -1.55
C LEU A 280 10.22 4.61 -2.54
N ASN A 281 10.79 3.42 -2.78
CA ASN A 281 11.93 3.22 -3.70
C ASN A 281 11.61 3.62 -5.16
N LYS A 282 10.34 3.78 -5.54
CA LYS A 282 9.94 4.29 -6.86
C LYS A 282 10.32 5.76 -7.09
N PHE A 283 10.46 6.56 -6.04
CA PHE A 283 10.61 8.02 -6.14
C PHE A 283 11.47 8.68 -5.04
N CYS A 284 11.97 7.90 -4.08
CA CYS A 284 12.91 8.34 -3.05
C CYS A 284 14.28 7.65 -3.18
N THR A 285 15.31 8.31 -2.68
CA THR A 285 16.58 7.69 -2.27
C THR A 285 16.62 7.53 -0.74
N GLN A 286 17.63 6.82 -0.23
CA GLN A 286 17.87 6.64 1.21
C GLN A 286 16.64 6.07 1.97
N VAL A 287 15.96 5.09 1.39
CA VAL A 287 14.77 4.47 1.98
C VAL A 287 15.15 3.53 3.13
N GLU A 288 14.74 3.88 4.35
CA GLU A 288 15.09 3.18 5.59
C GLU A 288 13.88 2.99 6.53
N VAL A 289 14.02 2.08 7.50
CA VAL A 289 13.02 1.83 8.55
C VAL A 289 13.41 2.62 9.80
N SER A 290 13.08 3.91 9.83
CA SER A 290 13.48 4.84 10.90
C SER A 290 12.82 4.57 12.26
N LYS A 291 11.67 3.88 12.28
CA LYS A 291 11.02 3.34 13.49
C LYS A 291 10.52 1.94 13.23
N TYR A 292 10.86 0.99 14.10
CA TYR A 292 10.49 -0.41 13.96
C TYR A 292 9.59 -0.89 15.11
N ARG A 293 8.41 -1.43 14.76
CA ARG A 293 7.45 -2.10 15.66
C ARG A 293 7.16 -1.34 16.97
N GLU A 294 6.80 -0.07 16.85
CA GLU A 294 6.31 0.73 17.98
C GLU A 294 4.83 0.43 18.30
N PRO A 295 4.39 0.50 19.57
CA PRO A 295 2.98 0.35 19.91
C PRO A 295 2.19 1.63 19.58
N LEU A 296 1.11 1.49 18.80
CA LEU A 296 0.13 2.54 18.51
C LEU A 296 -1.10 2.32 19.40
N ILE A 297 -1.26 3.13 20.44
CA ILE A 297 -2.36 3.05 21.41
C ILE A 297 -3.52 3.93 20.96
N LEU A 298 -4.68 3.33 20.70
CA LEU A 298 -5.93 4.01 20.36
C LEU A 298 -6.98 3.80 21.47
N GLU A 299 -8.23 4.24 21.26
CA GLU A 299 -9.27 4.22 22.30
C GLU A 299 -9.61 2.82 22.84
N HIS A 300 -9.76 1.85 21.92
CA HIS A 300 -10.29 0.52 22.20
C HIS A 300 -9.34 -0.61 21.81
N ILE A 301 -8.19 -0.27 21.22
CA ILE A 301 -7.30 -1.19 20.53
C ILE A 301 -5.86 -0.68 20.59
N ILE A 302 -4.90 -1.59 20.59
CA ILE A 302 -3.48 -1.28 20.44
C ILE A 302 -2.98 -2.03 19.21
N HIS A 303 -2.28 -1.34 18.31
CA HIS A 303 -1.64 -1.90 17.13
C HIS A 303 -0.12 -1.87 17.27
N THR A 304 0.59 -2.56 16.40
CA THR A 304 2.01 -2.26 16.13
C THR A 304 2.14 -1.47 14.83
N GLN A 305 3.09 -0.54 14.78
CA GLN A 305 3.38 0.28 13.61
C GLN A 305 4.88 0.35 13.34
N ALA A 306 5.25 0.67 12.12
CA ALA A 306 6.60 1.12 11.79
C ALA A 306 6.55 2.51 11.14
N SER A 307 7.70 3.12 10.91
CA SER A 307 7.86 4.22 9.98
C SER A 307 8.95 3.87 9.00
N VAL A 308 8.59 3.90 7.71
CA VAL A 308 9.53 3.79 6.61
C VAL A 308 9.65 5.18 5.99
N THR A 309 10.87 5.65 5.81
CA THR A 309 11.20 7.03 5.42
C THR A 309 12.17 7.04 4.26
N GLY A 310 12.04 8.00 3.36
CA GLY A 310 12.96 8.23 2.25
C GLY A 310 13.02 9.69 1.84
N ILE A 311 14.10 10.06 1.14
CA ILE A 311 14.31 11.41 0.63
C ILE A 311 13.82 11.49 -0.81
N LEU A 312 12.80 12.32 -1.07
CA LEU A 312 12.24 12.58 -2.39
C LEU A 312 13.33 13.00 -3.38
N ASN A 313 13.34 12.36 -4.54
CA ASN A 313 14.20 12.75 -5.65
C ASN A 313 13.78 14.15 -6.13
N GLY A 314 14.72 15.09 -6.24
CA GLY A 314 14.46 16.54 -6.26
C GLY A 314 13.62 17.12 -7.41
N ASN A 315 13.19 16.30 -8.38
CA ASN A 315 12.30 16.67 -9.48
C ASN A 315 10.89 16.05 -9.35
N ILE A 316 10.59 15.34 -8.25
CA ILE A 316 9.31 14.65 -8.04
C ILE A 316 8.31 15.56 -7.32
N ASN A 317 7.20 15.87 -8.00
CA ASN A 317 6.02 16.51 -7.42
C ASN A 317 5.33 15.56 -6.41
N SER A 318 4.83 16.09 -5.30
CA SER A 318 4.27 15.29 -4.19
C SER A 318 3.04 14.45 -4.60
N ILE A 319 2.24 14.93 -5.56
CA ILE A 319 1.08 14.20 -6.12
C ILE A 319 1.54 13.03 -7.00
N PHE A 320 2.67 13.14 -7.70
CA PHE A 320 3.23 11.99 -8.44
C PHE A 320 3.64 10.87 -7.47
N ALA A 321 4.23 11.20 -6.32
CA ALA A 321 4.57 10.23 -5.28
C ALA A 321 3.30 9.51 -4.77
N VAL A 322 2.22 10.24 -4.47
CA VAL A 322 0.92 9.64 -4.09
C VAL A 322 0.39 8.70 -5.17
N LEU A 323 0.37 9.12 -6.44
CA LEU A 323 -0.13 8.32 -7.56
C LEU A 323 0.68 7.02 -7.81
N ASN A 324 1.92 6.94 -7.31
CA ASN A 324 2.76 5.74 -7.36
C ASN A 324 2.58 4.82 -6.13
N CYS A 325 2.03 5.35 -5.03
CA CYS A 325 1.69 4.58 -3.83
C CYS A 325 0.28 3.97 -3.87
N ILE A 326 -0.69 4.60 -4.54
CA ILE A 326 -2.10 4.15 -4.49
C ILE A 326 -2.31 2.76 -5.13
N ASN A 327 -3.21 1.92 -4.62
CA ASN A 327 -3.83 1.97 -3.29
C ASN A 327 -2.91 1.32 -2.23
N ALA A 328 -3.22 1.50 -0.94
CA ALA A 328 -2.45 0.86 0.13
C ALA A 328 -2.59 -0.67 0.11
N GLY A 329 -1.51 -1.40 0.41
CA GLY A 329 -1.53 -2.87 0.50
C GLY A 329 -2.55 -3.39 1.51
N THR A 330 -2.61 -2.75 2.68
CA THR A 330 -3.60 -2.94 3.76
C THR A 330 -5.06 -2.79 3.33
N LEU A 331 -5.32 -2.26 2.12
CA LEU A 331 -6.62 -2.10 1.51
C LEU A 331 -6.86 -2.96 0.27
N VAL A 332 -5.84 -3.64 -0.29
CA VAL A 332 -5.99 -4.46 -1.51
C VAL A 332 -5.48 -5.89 -1.38
N GLY A 333 -4.31 -6.09 -0.75
CA GLY A 333 -3.55 -7.33 -0.81
C GLY A 333 -2.22 -7.17 -1.54
N VAL A 334 -1.54 -8.29 -1.78
CA VAL A 334 -0.16 -8.32 -2.29
C VAL A 334 0.02 -9.56 -3.19
N PRO A 335 0.54 -9.45 -4.43
CA PRO A 335 1.00 -8.23 -5.11
C PRO A 335 -0.14 -7.25 -5.46
N LYS A 336 0.10 -5.95 -5.27
CA LYS A 336 -0.97 -4.94 -5.29
C LYS A 336 -1.76 -4.91 -6.61
N ARG A 337 -1.07 -5.02 -7.75
CA ARG A 337 -1.71 -4.96 -9.08
C ARG A 337 -2.65 -6.14 -9.28
N LYS A 338 -2.16 -7.36 -9.11
CA LYS A 338 -2.96 -8.59 -9.26
C LYS A 338 -4.11 -8.65 -8.26
N ALA A 339 -3.89 -8.19 -7.02
CA ALA A 339 -4.95 -8.04 -6.03
C ALA A 339 -6.03 -7.04 -6.47
N MET A 340 -5.66 -5.89 -7.06
CA MET A 340 -6.64 -4.94 -7.61
C MET A 340 -7.40 -5.51 -8.82
N GLU A 341 -6.73 -6.19 -9.75
CA GLU A 341 -7.38 -6.91 -10.87
C GLU A 341 -8.47 -7.87 -10.33
N ILE A 342 -8.12 -8.71 -9.35
CA ILE A 342 -9.03 -9.66 -8.70
C ILE A 342 -10.17 -8.94 -7.92
N ILE A 343 -9.93 -7.77 -7.33
CA ILE A 343 -10.99 -6.95 -6.70
C ILE A 343 -12.05 -6.54 -7.73
N PHE A 344 -11.64 -6.12 -8.94
CA PHE A 344 -12.60 -5.70 -9.97
C PHE A 344 -13.40 -6.86 -10.58
N ASP A 345 -12.87 -8.10 -10.56
CA ASP A 345 -13.58 -9.29 -10.99
C ASP A 345 -14.49 -9.90 -9.91
N ILE A 346 -14.12 -9.79 -8.62
CA ILE A 346 -14.83 -10.45 -7.50
C ILE A 346 -15.79 -9.50 -6.76
N GLU A 347 -15.49 -8.21 -6.64
CA GLU A 347 -16.40 -7.23 -6.03
C GLU A 347 -17.32 -6.60 -7.09
N GLU A 348 -18.50 -7.19 -7.26
CA GLU A 348 -19.56 -6.75 -8.20
C GLU A 348 -19.93 -5.25 -8.13
N GLU A 349 -19.63 -4.58 -7.02
CA GLU A 349 -19.73 -3.13 -6.90
C GLU A 349 -18.36 -2.48 -6.64
N LYS A 350 -18.11 -1.39 -7.36
CA LYS A 350 -17.00 -0.45 -7.13
C LYS A 350 -16.86 -0.01 -5.67
N ARG A 351 -15.63 0.32 -5.27
CA ARG A 351 -15.28 0.81 -3.93
C ARG A 351 -15.45 2.33 -3.82
N ASN A 352 -15.31 3.06 -4.92
CA ASN A 352 -15.36 4.52 -4.96
C ASN A 352 -14.40 5.10 -3.89
N PHE A 353 -14.86 5.93 -2.97
CA PHE A 353 -13.98 6.48 -1.93
C PHE A 353 -13.50 5.47 -0.87
N TYR A 354 -14.06 4.26 -0.75
CA TYR A 354 -13.58 3.27 0.23
C TYR A 354 -12.17 2.76 -0.12
N GLY A 355 -11.21 2.96 0.79
CA GLY A 355 -9.80 2.63 0.54
C GLY A 355 -9.11 3.58 -0.46
N GLY A 356 -9.83 4.58 -0.97
CA GLY A 356 -9.25 5.75 -1.62
C GLY A 356 -8.53 6.67 -0.62
N ASN A 357 -8.17 7.87 -1.05
CA ASN A 357 -7.23 8.72 -0.31
C ASN A 357 -7.72 10.17 -0.18
N LEU A 358 -7.74 10.68 1.04
CA LEU A 358 -7.97 12.08 1.36
C LEU A 358 -6.62 12.80 1.48
N ILE A 359 -6.32 13.69 0.53
CA ILE A 359 -5.07 14.43 0.42
C ILE A 359 -5.28 15.86 0.95
N HIS A 360 -4.40 16.29 1.86
CA HIS A 360 -4.24 17.68 2.28
C HIS A 360 -2.91 18.22 1.76
N ILE A 361 -2.97 19.21 0.87
CA ILE A 361 -1.82 19.94 0.33
C ILE A 361 -1.75 21.30 1.03
N GLN A 362 -0.56 21.72 1.42
CA GLN A 362 -0.32 22.93 2.19
C GLN A 362 0.49 23.98 1.39
N PRO A 363 0.41 25.28 1.73
CA PRO A 363 1.17 26.34 1.07
C PRO A 363 2.69 26.12 0.98
N ASN A 364 3.27 25.38 1.93
CA ASN A 364 4.69 25.06 2.00
C ASN A 364 5.09 23.81 1.20
N ARG A 365 4.20 23.27 0.34
CA ARG A 365 4.34 22.00 -0.39
C ARG A 365 4.37 20.73 0.49
N SER A 366 4.12 20.83 1.81
CA SER A 366 3.83 19.63 2.61
C SER A 366 2.51 19.00 2.13
N LEU A 367 2.51 17.68 1.99
CA LEU A 367 1.37 16.89 1.55
C LEU A 367 1.12 15.74 2.54
N LYS A 368 -0.13 15.49 2.92
CA LYS A 368 -0.51 14.37 3.79
C LYS A 368 -1.72 13.64 3.23
N THR A 369 -1.65 12.31 3.11
CA THR A 369 -2.74 11.48 2.60
C THR A 369 -3.28 10.53 3.66
N ILE A 370 -4.55 10.65 3.99
CA ILE A 370 -5.28 9.80 4.94
C ILE A 370 -6.04 8.73 4.13
N ILE A 371 -5.93 7.46 4.51
CA ILE A 371 -6.67 6.39 3.83
C ILE A 371 -8.13 6.44 4.26
N LEU A 372 -9.05 6.40 3.30
CA LEU A 372 -10.49 6.53 3.50
C LEU A 372 -11.12 5.20 3.97
N ILE A 373 -10.81 4.86 5.22
CA ILE A 373 -11.42 3.78 6.01
C ILE A 373 -12.13 4.35 7.24
N ARG A 374 -12.95 3.54 7.92
CA ARG A 374 -13.77 3.96 9.09
C ARG A 374 -14.54 5.26 8.81
N SER A 375 -15.11 5.33 7.61
CA SER A 375 -15.70 6.53 7.02
C SER A 375 -17.13 6.30 6.56
N ALA A 376 -17.93 7.36 6.66
CA ALA A 376 -19.23 7.51 6.05
C ALA A 376 -19.11 8.29 4.74
N PHE A 377 -19.55 7.68 3.63
CA PHE A 377 -19.64 8.33 2.33
C PHE A 377 -21.11 8.63 2.02
N ILE A 378 -21.44 9.90 1.78
CA ILE A 378 -22.81 10.37 1.58
C ILE A 378 -22.90 11.02 0.19
N HIS A 379 -23.70 10.43 -0.70
CA HIS A 379 -23.86 10.86 -2.09
C HIS A 379 -25.26 10.49 -2.58
N ASN A 380 -25.95 11.39 -3.28
CA ASN A 380 -27.27 11.17 -3.88
C ASN A 380 -28.27 10.40 -2.98
N GLU A 381 -28.63 10.97 -1.81
CA GLU A 381 -29.53 10.39 -0.80
C GLU A 381 -29.06 9.05 -0.17
N HIS A 382 -27.83 8.58 -0.44
CA HIS A 382 -27.33 7.31 0.11
C HIS A 382 -26.11 7.49 1.02
N ILE A 383 -26.14 6.81 2.16
CA ILE A 383 -25.02 6.59 3.07
C ILE A 383 -24.40 5.25 2.73
N THR A 384 -23.09 5.20 2.50
CA THR A 384 -22.32 3.95 2.33
C THR A 384 -21.31 3.80 3.46
N PHE A 385 -21.33 2.63 4.10
CA PHE A 385 -20.25 2.16 4.98
C PHE A 385 -19.64 0.89 4.38
N GLN A 386 -18.31 0.81 4.33
CA GLN A 386 -17.59 -0.33 3.76
C GLN A 386 -16.35 -0.65 4.61
N ALA A 387 -16.06 -1.95 4.77
CA ALA A 387 -14.87 -2.44 5.45
C ALA A 387 -14.48 -3.82 4.92
N GLY A 388 -13.20 -4.15 5.04
CA GLY A 388 -12.62 -5.43 4.67
C GLY A 388 -11.59 -5.90 5.70
N SER A 389 -11.09 -7.11 5.50
CA SER A 389 -10.02 -7.72 6.30
C SER A 389 -9.11 -8.59 5.43
N SER A 390 -7.93 -8.91 5.96
CA SER A 390 -6.82 -9.51 5.21
C SER A 390 -6.93 -11.03 5.20
N ILE A 391 -7.26 -11.60 4.05
CA ILE A 391 -7.33 -13.03 3.83
C ILE A 391 -5.94 -13.55 3.45
N ILE A 392 -5.43 -14.48 4.27
CA ILE A 392 -4.29 -15.36 3.99
C ILE A 392 -4.78 -16.82 3.95
N LEU A 393 -3.92 -17.76 3.53
CA LEU A 393 -4.30 -19.18 3.40
C LEU A 393 -4.77 -19.81 4.72
N GLU A 394 -4.25 -19.34 5.86
CA GLU A 394 -4.62 -19.82 7.20
C GLU A 394 -5.74 -19.00 7.88
N ALA A 395 -6.36 -18.05 7.20
CA ALA A 395 -7.45 -17.23 7.76
C ALA A 395 -8.74 -18.03 7.92
N ASP A 396 -9.49 -17.75 8.99
CA ASP A 396 -10.81 -18.33 9.22
C ASP A 396 -11.91 -17.43 8.61
N PRO A 397 -12.75 -17.94 7.69
CA PRO A 397 -13.72 -17.11 6.97
C PRO A 397 -14.78 -16.47 7.88
N GLN A 398 -15.10 -17.08 9.03
CA GLN A 398 -16.06 -16.54 9.97
C GLN A 398 -15.44 -15.41 10.80
N TYR A 399 -14.16 -15.55 11.18
CA TYR A 399 -13.37 -14.50 11.81
C TYR A 399 -13.22 -13.28 10.90
N GLU A 400 -12.85 -13.47 9.63
CA GLU A 400 -12.69 -12.36 8.66
C GLU A 400 -14.02 -11.61 8.43
N PHE A 401 -15.11 -12.35 8.25
CA PHE A 401 -16.45 -11.78 8.19
C PHE A 401 -16.83 -11.01 9.46
N TRP A 402 -16.50 -11.54 10.64
CA TRP A 402 -16.76 -10.89 11.93
C TRP A 402 -15.90 -9.63 12.12
N GLU A 403 -14.64 -9.64 11.69
CA GLU A 403 -13.76 -8.47 11.78
C GLU A 403 -14.23 -7.33 10.88
N CYS A 404 -14.69 -7.63 9.67
CA CYS A 404 -15.38 -6.66 8.82
C CYS A 404 -16.58 -6.01 9.54
N GLY A 405 -17.35 -6.80 10.30
CA GLY A 405 -18.44 -6.31 11.16
C GLY A 405 -17.96 -5.44 12.32
N SER A 406 -16.87 -5.84 12.99
CA SER A 406 -16.22 -5.07 14.06
C SER A 406 -15.75 -3.69 13.57
N LYS A 407 -15.10 -3.66 12.39
CA LYS A 407 -14.65 -2.43 11.70
C LYS A 407 -15.81 -1.48 11.33
N LEU A 408 -17.01 -2.01 11.04
CA LEU A 408 -18.22 -1.23 10.71
C LEU A 408 -19.02 -0.78 11.94
N LYS A 409 -18.94 -1.51 13.07
CA LYS A 409 -19.84 -1.37 14.23
C LYS A 409 -20.03 0.08 14.69
N ASN A 410 -18.93 0.82 14.86
CA ASN A 410 -18.96 2.18 15.40
C ASN A 410 -19.72 3.17 14.51
N LEU A 411 -19.71 2.97 13.18
CA LEU A 411 -20.47 3.80 12.23
C LEU A 411 -21.95 3.41 12.24
N VAL A 412 -22.24 2.11 12.15
CA VAL A 412 -23.62 1.59 12.17
C VAL A 412 -24.34 1.98 13.47
N SER A 413 -23.66 1.95 14.62
CA SER A 413 -24.25 2.31 15.90
C SER A 413 -24.68 3.78 16.02
N LEU A 414 -24.19 4.68 15.15
CA LEU A 414 -24.67 6.06 15.08
C LEU A 414 -26.06 6.16 14.43
N ILE A 415 -26.38 5.27 13.49
CA ILE A 415 -27.63 5.32 12.72
C ILE A 415 -28.65 4.23 13.10
N LYS A 416 -28.21 3.11 13.71
CA LYS A 416 -29.10 2.01 14.09
C LYS A 416 -28.54 1.20 15.25
N LYS A 417 -29.37 0.94 16.28
CA LYS A 417 -29.02 0.14 17.48
C LYS A 417 -29.04 -1.39 17.23
N ASP A 418 -28.87 -1.81 15.99
CA ASP A 418 -29.21 -3.16 15.51
C ASP A 418 -27.95 -3.94 15.13
N ASN A 419 -27.98 -5.26 15.23
CA ASN A 419 -26.83 -6.15 15.02
C ASN A 419 -26.50 -6.39 13.54
N LEU A 420 -26.80 -5.43 12.64
CA LEU A 420 -26.52 -5.52 11.19
C LEU A 420 -25.04 -5.81 10.83
N CYS A 421 -24.12 -5.61 11.78
CA CYS A 421 -22.72 -5.98 11.61
C CYS A 421 -22.40 -7.47 11.89
N PHE A 422 -23.25 -8.23 12.59
CA PHE A 422 -22.88 -9.51 13.19
C PHE A 422 -23.97 -10.59 13.03
N ASN A 423 -23.67 -11.64 12.26
CA ASN A 423 -24.43 -12.90 12.27
C ASN A 423 -23.87 -13.91 13.31
N LEU A 424 -22.79 -13.56 14.01
CA LEU A 424 -22.08 -14.42 14.98
C LEU A 424 -21.79 -13.61 16.25
N ASN A 425 -22.19 -14.15 17.40
CA ASN A 425 -22.21 -13.41 18.67
C ASN A 425 -20.92 -13.51 19.52
N GLU A 426 -19.96 -14.37 19.17
CA GLU A 426 -18.73 -14.60 19.95
C GLU A 426 -17.46 -14.60 19.08
N LYS A 427 -16.28 -14.39 19.70
CA LYS A 427 -14.97 -14.24 19.03
C LYS A 427 -14.12 -15.54 19.15
N PRO A 428 -13.63 -16.12 18.04
CA PRO A 428 -12.65 -17.23 18.04
C PRO A 428 -11.26 -16.89 18.66
N LYS A 429 -10.40 -17.90 18.89
CA LYS A 429 -9.07 -17.81 19.56
C LYS A 429 -7.96 -18.63 18.85
N ILE A 430 -6.75 -18.09 18.66
CA ILE A 430 -5.55 -18.70 18.01
C ILE A 430 -4.23 -18.11 18.61
N VAL A 431 -3.05 -18.80 18.60
CA VAL A 431 -1.72 -18.41 19.19
C VAL A 431 -0.50 -19.11 18.50
N LEU A 432 0.75 -18.52 18.43
CA LEU A 432 2.12 -19.18 18.29
C LEU A 432 3.36 -18.18 18.31
N ASN A 433 4.65 -18.64 18.43
CA ASN A 433 5.88 -17.86 18.85
C ASN A 433 7.29 -18.21 18.21
N ASN A 434 8.30 -17.28 18.21
CA ASN A 434 9.83 -17.40 18.29
C ASN A 434 10.68 -16.09 17.89
N ASN A 435 12.03 -16.08 17.59
CA ASN A 435 12.96 -14.94 17.16
C ASN A 435 14.50 -15.37 17.08
N ASN A 436 15.65 -14.69 16.66
CA ASN A 436 16.12 -13.50 15.83
C ASN A 436 17.69 -13.58 15.46
N ILE A 437 18.42 -12.51 14.99
CA ILE A 437 19.78 -12.50 14.27
C ILE A 437 20.74 -11.26 14.56
N ILE A 438 21.98 -11.12 13.98
CA ILE A 438 22.90 -9.89 13.81
C ILE A 438 23.90 -10.00 12.56
N GLN A 439 24.71 -8.97 12.18
CA GLN A 439 25.00 -8.47 10.77
C GLN A 439 26.32 -7.61 10.49
N ASP A 440 26.86 -7.44 9.22
CA ASP A 440 27.46 -6.18 8.60
C ASP A 440 27.93 -6.17 7.07
N LYS A 441 28.60 -5.09 6.51
CA LYS A 441 28.62 -4.56 5.07
C LYS A 441 29.96 -4.44 4.21
N ILE A 442 29.88 -4.05 2.89
CA ILE A 442 30.84 -3.27 1.96
C ILE A 442 30.37 -3.21 0.44
N GLU A 443 30.80 -2.28 -0.47
CA GLU A 443 30.19 -1.92 -1.81
C GLU A 443 31.13 -1.89 -3.08
N LYS A 444 30.62 -1.97 -4.35
CA LYS A 444 31.29 -1.49 -5.63
C LYS A 444 30.47 -1.55 -6.97
N ASN A 445 30.67 -0.59 -7.91
CA ASN A 445 29.82 -0.24 -9.10
C ASN A 445 29.93 -1.05 -10.45
N ASN A 446 28.79 -1.47 -11.05
CA ASN A 446 28.59 -1.95 -12.47
C ASN A 446 27.17 -1.57 -13.07
N HIS A 447 26.71 -2.09 -14.25
CA HIS A 447 25.41 -1.71 -14.91
C HIS A 447 24.63 -2.87 -15.59
N TYR A 448 23.33 -3.02 -15.28
CA TYR A 448 22.46 -4.20 -15.56
C TYR A 448 21.05 -3.82 -16.05
N LEU A 449 20.26 -4.83 -16.47
CA LEU A 449 18.82 -4.73 -16.79
C LEU A 449 18.00 -5.67 -15.90
N MET A 450 16.85 -5.23 -15.40
CA MET A 450 15.83 -6.09 -14.81
C MET A 450 14.61 -6.26 -15.74
N ILE A 451 14.24 -7.52 -16.00
CA ILE A 451 12.94 -7.88 -16.59
C ILE A 451 11.94 -8.03 -15.43
N GLU A 452 10.92 -7.16 -15.45
CA GLU A 452 9.93 -6.98 -14.41
C GLU A 452 8.64 -7.76 -14.69
N ASN A 453 8.13 -8.46 -13.67
CA ASN A 453 6.96 -9.34 -13.75
C ASN A 453 5.77 -8.88 -12.88
N PHE A 454 5.72 -7.59 -12.53
CA PHE A 454 4.66 -6.90 -11.80
C PHE A 454 4.49 -7.30 -10.31
N ASP A 455 5.61 -7.44 -9.60
CA ASP A 455 5.59 -7.77 -8.17
C ASP A 455 5.57 -6.53 -7.25
N SER A 456 5.15 -6.77 -6.01
CA SER A 456 5.12 -5.76 -4.94
C SER A 456 6.47 -5.47 -4.27
N PHE A 457 7.55 -6.18 -4.62
CA PHE A 457 8.88 -5.99 -4.02
C PHE A 457 10.01 -5.64 -5.00
N SER A 458 9.78 -5.61 -6.32
CA SER A 458 10.85 -5.46 -7.32
C SER A 458 11.70 -4.18 -7.20
N ASN A 459 11.16 -3.08 -6.69
CA ASN A 459 11.95 -1.86 -6.46
C ASN A 459 12.87 -2.00 -5.23
N ASN A 460 12.56 -2.90 -4.29
CA ASN A 460 13.52 -3.29 -3.25
C ASN A 460 14.67 -4.12 -3.84
N LEU A 461 14.40 -4.95 -4.86
CA LEU A 461 15.42 -5.72 -5.54
C LEU A 461 16.36 -4.80 -6.33
N VAL A 462 15.81 -3.84 -7.08
CA VAL A 462 16.58 -2.75 -7.71
C VAL A 462 17.42 -2.01 -6.68
N ALA A 463 16.82 -1.55 -5.57
CA ALA A 463 17.56 -0.85 -4.51
C ALA A 463 18.63 -1.73 -3.82
N LEU A 464 18.44 -3.05 -3.74
CA LEU A 464 19.46 -3.99 -3.24
C LEU A 464 20.65 -4.10 -4.20
N PHE A 465 20.37 -4.21 -5.50
CA PHE A 465 21.38 -4.21 -6.55
C PHE A 465 22.14 -2.87 -6.59
N GLU A 466 21.45 -1.73 -6.56
CA GLU A 466 22.05 -0.40 -6.49
C GLU A 466 22.90 -0.21 -5.23
N LYS A 467 22.45 -0.71 -4.07
CA LYS A 467 23.22 -0.72 -2.82
C LYS A 467 24.46 -1.62 -2.85
N CYS A 468 24.45 -2.72 -3.61
CA CYS A 468 25.66 -3.50 -3.86
C CYS A 468 26.64 -2.74 -4.76
N GLY A 469 26.14 -1.72 -5.47
CA GLY A 469 26.84 -0.98 -6.51
C GLY A 469 26.53 -1.55 -7.89
N VAL A 470 25.27 -1.59 -8.32
CA VAL A 470 25.00 -1.66 -9.78
C VAL A 470 23.82 -0.81 -10.17
N LYS A 471 23.95 0.00 -11.23
CA LYS A 471 22.78 0.66 -11.83
C LYS A 471 21.91 -0.40 -12.52
N VAL A 472 20.60 -0.27 -12.42
CA VAL A 472 19.63 -1.17 -13.06
C VAL A 472 18.66 -0.37 -13.94
N ASP A 473 18.61 -0.65 -15.24
CA ASP A 473 17.47 -0.24 -16.09
C ASP A 473 16.33 -1.26 -15.88
N ILE A 474 15.06 -0.86 -16.02
CA ILE A 474 13.89 -1.75 -15.80
C ILE A 474 13.06 -1.83 -17.09
N ILE A 475 12.56 -3.02 -17.42
CA ILE A 475 11.62 -3.25 -18.54
C ILE A 475 10.62 -4.35 -18.20
N SER A 476 9.35 -4.25 -18.62
CA SER A 476 8.34 -5.26 -18.30
C SER A 476 8.44 -6.50 -19.18
N ASN A 477 8.06 -7.67 -18.63
CA ASN A 477 8.03 -8.96 -19.31
C ASN A 477 7.09 -9.03 -20.53
N ASN A 478 6.23 -8.02 -20.73
CA ASN A 478 5.33 -7.86 -21.87
C ASN A 478 6.02 -7.24 -23.11
N VAL A 479 7.30 -6.82 -23.01
CA VAL A 479 8.05 -6.33 -24.18
C VAL A 479 8.71 -7.49 -24.92
N GLU A 480 8.30 -7.73 -26.17
CA GLU A 480 8.81 -8.81 -27.03
C GLU A 480 10.25 -8.56 -27.53
N SER A 481 10.59 -7.32 -27.89
CA SER A 481 11.87 -6.98 -28.52
C SER A 481 12.70 -6.07 -27.62
N ILE A 482 13.87 -6.55 -27.20
CA ILE A 482 14.75 -5.88 -26.23
C ILE A 482 16.20 -5.95 -26.75
N ASP A 483 16.89 -4.80 -26.80
CA ASP A 483 18.34 -4.79 -27.01
C ASP A 483 19.06 -5.06 -25.68
N PHE A 484 19.60 -6.28 -25.57
CA PHE A 484 20.36 -6.73 -24.41
C PHE A 484 21.86 -6.39 -24.47
N SER A 485 22.35 -5.83 -25.58
CA SER A 485 23.80 -5.70 -25.84
C SER A 485 24.54 -4.90 -24.76
N LYS A 486 23.98 -3.74 -24.38
CA LYS A 486 24.57 -2.74 -23.47
C LYS A 486 24.64 -3.09 -21.99
N TYR A 487 24.11 -4.22 -21.54
CA TYR A 487 24.04 -4.60 -20.12
C TYR A 487 25.08 -5.65 -19.73
N ALA A 488 25.65 -5.57 -18.53
CA ALA A 488 26.61 -6.57 -18.04
C ALA A 488 25.92 -7.91 -17.73
N GLY A 489 24.74 -7.86 -17.11
CA GLY A 489 23.90 -9.04 -16.82
C GLY A 489 22.42 -8.69 -16.73
N ILE A 490 21.59 -9.73 -16.66
CA ILE A 490 20.13 -9.64 -16.67
C ILE A 490 19.56 -10.16 -15.35
N ILE A 491 18.63 -9.41 -14.76
CA ILE A 491 17.92 -9.74 -13.52
C ILE A 491 16.48 -10.10 -13.90
N LEU A 492 15.92 -11.16 -13.32
CA LEU A 492 14.52 -11.57 -13.50
C LEU A 492 13.82 -11.43 -12.16
N SER A 493 12.85 -10.51 -12.09
CA SER A 493 12.15 -10.17 -10.84
C SER A 493 11.28 -11.34 -10.30
N PRO A 494 10.83 -11.24 -9.04
CA PRO A 494 9.62 -11.95 -8.59
C PRO A 494 8.38 -11.55 -9.42
N GLY A 495 7.29 -12.29 -9.26
CA GLY A 495 5.99 -11.99 -9.88
C GLY A 495 4.92 -12.99 -9.46
N PRO A 496 3.64 -12.69 -9.69
CA PRO A 496 2.51 -13.59 -9.42
C PRO A 496 2.36 -14.67 -10.50
N SER A 497 1.42 -15.61 -10.24
CA SER A 497 0.93 -16.61 -11.20
C SER A 497 2.02 -17.60 -11.68
N HIS A 498 1.75 -18.40 -12.73
CA HIS A 498 2.71 -19.40 -13.21
C HIS A 498 3.75 -18.78 -14.16
N PRO A 499 5.03 -19.22 -14.19
CA PRO A 499 6.04 -18.73 -15.14
C PRO A 499 5.68 -18.91 -16.63
N LYS A 500 4.70 -19.76 -16.94
CA LYS A 500 4.14 -19.94 -18.30
C LYS A 500 3.18 -18.82 -18.73
N GLU A 501 2.73 -18.00 -17.79
CA GLU A 501 1.83 -16.86 -17.99
C GLU A 501 2.59 -15.51 -17.94
N ALA A 502 3.89 -15.54 -17.62
CA ALA A 502 4.77 -14.38 -17.45
C ALA A 502 5.23 -13.72 -18.79
N GLY A 503 4.30 -13.48 -19.70
CA GLY A 503 4.56 -12.80 -20.98
C GLY A 503 5.68 -13.46 -21.81
N PHE A 504 6.68 -12.67 -22.19
CA PHE A 504 7.83 -13.13 -22.98
C PHE A 504 9.00 -13.67 -22.13
N LEU A 505 8.87 -13.75 -20.80
CA LEU A 505 9.97 -14.09 -19.88
C LEU A 505 10.73 -15.37 -20.28
N ILE A 506 10.04 -16.48 -20.51
CA ILE A 506 10.66 -17.76 -20.92
C ILE A 506 11.34 -17.65 -22.29
N GLN A 507 10.83 -16.81 -23.19
CA GLN A 507 11.42 -16.60 -24.52
C GLN A 507 12.73 -15.81 -24.41
N HIS A 508 12.74 -14.75 -23.58
CA HIS A 508 13.94 -13.98 -23.27
C HIS A 508 15.02 -14.81 -22.61
N ILE A 509 14.69 -15.65 -21.61
CA ILE A 509 15.65 -16.57 -20.99
C ILE A 509 16.27 -17.47 -22.06
N LYS A 510 15.46 -18.13 -22.91
CA LYS A 510 15.94 -18.99 -24.00
C LYS A 510 16.80 -18.25 -25.02
N TYR A 511 16.54 -16.97 -25.27
CA TYR A 511 17.39 -16.13 -26.12
C TYR A 511 18.73 -15.78 -25.44
N LEU A 512 18.78 -15.65 -24.12
CA LEU A 512 19.92 -15.15 -23.35
C LEU A 512 20.93 -16.21 -22.88
N ILE A 513 20.55 -17.50 -22.88
CA ILE A 513 21.47 -18.62 -22.58
C ILE A 513 22.74 -18.49 -23.46
N ASN A 514 23.90 -18.62 -22.83
CA ASN A 514 25.23 -18.41 -23.43
C ASN A 514 25.50 -17.01 -24.04
N LYS A 515 24.69 -15.98 -23.75
CA LYS A 515 24.94 -14.60 -24.25
C LYS A 515 25.13 -13.56 -23.15
N LYS A 516 24.49 -13.75 -21.99
CA LYS A 516 24.57 -12.87 -20.81
C LYS A 516 24.43 -13.70 -19.53
N PRO A 517 25.03 -13.30 -18.41
CA PRO A 517 24.74 -13.87 -17.11
C PRO A 517 23.35 -13.44 -16.65
N ILE A 518 22.66 -14.32 -15.90
CA ILE A 518 21.28 -14.14 -15.47
C ILE A 518 21.13 -14.40 -13.97
N PHE A 519 20.41 -13.52 -13.25
CA PHE A 519 19.97 -13.74 -11.87
C PHE A 519 18.45 -13.82 -11.76
N GLY A 520 17.91 -14.96 -11.35
CA GLY A 520 16.45 -15.14 -11.15
C GLY A 520 16.03 -15.05 -9.68
N VAL A 521 14.94 -14.32 -9.39
CA VAL A 521 14.31 -14.31 -8.05
C VAL A 521 12.87 -14.82 -8.12
N CYS A 522 12.53 -15.78 -7.26
CA CYS A 522 11.18 -16.33 -7.09
C CYS A 522 10.53 -16.82 -8.41
N LEU A 523 9.72 -15.99 -9.09
CA LEU A 523 9.19 -16.31 -10.42
C LEU A 523 10.32 -16.44 -11.47
N GLY A 524 11.37 -15.61 -11.38
CA GLY A 524 12.56 -15.72 -12.21
C GLY A 524 13.29 -17.06 -12.05
N PHE A 525 13.36 -17.61 -10.83
CA PHE A 525 13.88 -18.97 -10.57
C PHE A 525 13.02 -20.03 -11.27
N GLN A 526 11.70 -19.94 -11.12
CA GLN A 526 10.74 -20.87 -11.71
C GLN A 526 10.74 -20.82 -13.25
N ALA A 527 10.89 -19.63 -13.82
CA ALA A 527 10.99 -19.42 -15.26
C ALA A 527 12.31 -19.94 -15.85
N ILE A 528 13.43 -19.90 -15.11
CA ILE A 528 14.67 -20.57 -15.52
C ILE A 528 14.48 -22.09 -15.55
N VAL A 529 13.87 -22.69 -14.52
CA VAL A 529 13.58 -24.14 -14.50
C VAL A 529 12.74 -24.56 -15.71
N GLU A 530 11.67 -23.82 -16.03
CA GLU A 530 10.82 -24.08 -17.21
C GLU A 530 11.53 -23.77 -18.54
N ALA A 531 12.44 -22.78 -18.59
CA ALA A 531 13.20 -22.46 -19.79
C ALA A 531 14.14 -23.61 -20.21
N PHE A 532 14.73 -24.30 -19.24
CA PHE A 532 15.56 -25.50 -19.45
C PHE A 532 14.73 -26.80 -19.54
N GLY A 533 13.39 -26.73 -19.62
CA GLY A 533 12.53 -27.92 -19.80
C GLY A 533 12.26 -28.72 -18.52
N GLY A 534 12.48 -28.10 -17.36
CA GLY A 534 12.01 -28.59 -16.07
C GLY A 534 10.50 -28.42 -15.89
N GLU A 535 10.01 -28.65 -14.67
CA GLU A 535 8.60 -28.59 -14.32
C GLU A 535 8.40 -27.86 -13.00
N VAL A 536 7.54 -26.85 -12.97
CA VAL A 536 7.12 -26.14 -11.75
C VAL A 536 5.78 -26.69 -11.24
N LYS A 537 5.62 -26.82 -9.93
CA LYS A 537 4.38 -27.28 -9.28
C LYS A 537 4.00 -26.43 -8.07
N LYS A 538 2.73 -26.53 -7.65
CA LYS A 538 2.23 -25.97 -6.39
C LYS A 538 2.81 -26.73 -5.19
N LEU A 539 3.25 -26.00 -4.17
CA LEU A 539 3.64 -26.56 -2.90
C LEU A 539 2.43 -27.22 -2.20
N PRO A 540 2.61 -28.34 -1.48
CA PRO A 540 1.57 -28.91 -0.62
C PRO A 540 1.14 -27.93 0.49
N ASN A 541 2.09 -27.12 0.98
CA ASN A 541 1.87 -26.02 1.91
C ASN A 541 2.64 -24.78 1.40
N PRO A 542 1.97 -23.79 0.80
CA PRO A 542 2.60 -22.52 0.41
C PRO A 542 3.25 -21.76 1.57
N VAL A 543 4.23 -20.90 1.27
CA VAL A 543 4.95 -20.14 2.30
C VAL A 543 5.01 -18.66 1.94
N HIS A 544 4.25 -17.85 2.69
CA HIS A 544 4.12 -16.41 2.50
C HIS A 544 4.50 -15.62 3.76
N GLY A 545 5.19 -14.49 3.58
CA GLY A 545 5.56 -13.55 4.65
C GLY A 545 6.51 -14.10 5.71
N LYS A 546 7.10 -15.29 5.51
CA LYS A 546 7.77 -16.04 6.59
C LYS A 546 9.26 -16.19 6.34
N ALA A 547 10.05 -15.78 7.32
CA ALA A 547 11.45 -16.17 7.43
C ALA A 547 11.53 -17.68 7.67
N LYS A 548 12.24 -18.41 6.81
CA LYS A 548 12.45 -19.87 6.93
C LYS A 548 13.90 -20.24 6.71
N LYS A 549 14.30 -21.39 7.26
CA LYS A 549 15.65 -21.89 7.17
C LYS A 549 15.97 -22.40 5.76
N CYS A 550 17.04 -21.88 5.20
CA CYS A 550 17.67 -22.34 3.97
C CYS A 550 18.97 -23.09 4.34
N LEU A 551 19.26 -24.17 3.63
CA LEU A 551 20.41 -25.06 3.85
C LEU A 551 21.25 -25.10 2.56
N ILE A 552 22.53 -24.73 2.64
CA ILE A 552 23.47 -24.82 1.51
C ILE A 552 23.85 -26.28 1.29
N SER A 553 23.85 -26.74 0.03
CA SER A 553 24.45 -28.02 -0.37
C SER A 553 25.91 -27.82 -0.80
N ASN A 554 26.15 -27.18 -1.95
CA ASN A 554 27.47 -26.83 -2.47
C ASN A 554 27.36 -25.73 -3.55
N SER A 555 27.71 -24.49 -3.21
CA SER A 555 27.67 -23.32 -4.12
C SER A 555 29.07 -22.81 -4.39
N GLU A 556 29.36 -22.49 -5.65
CA GLU A 556 30.65 -21.93 -6.08
C GLU A 556 30.58 -20.41 -6.32
N ILE A 557 29.37 -19.90 -6.53
CA ILE A 557 29.06 -18.49 -6.74
C ILE A 557 28.27 -17.95 -5.54
N LEU A 558 26.98 -18.27 -5.45
CA LEU A 558 25.99 -17.53 -4.65
C LEU A 558 26.30 -17.41 -3.16
N PHE A 559 26.88 -18.45 -2.55
CA PHE A 559 27.02 -18.53 -1.09
C PHE A 559 28.47 -18.49 -0.57
N LYS A 560 29.40 -17.91 -1.35
CA LYS A 560 30.72 -17.52 -0.82
C LYS A 560 30.58 -16.72 0.47
N ASN A 561 31.41 -17.05 1.45
CA ASN A 561 31.50 -16.39 2.76
C ASN A 561 30.19 -16.36 3.59
N LEU A 562 29.19 -17.19 3.26
CA LEU A 562 27.95 -17.33 4.03
C LEU A 562 27.93 -18.62 4.86
N PRO A 563 27.20 -18.65 6.01
CA PRO A 563 27.07 -19.85 6.81
C PRO A 563 26.26 -20.92 6.08
N THR A 564 26.54 -22.20 6.35
CA THR A 564 25.87 -23.36 5.73
C THR A 564 24.35 -23.41 5.89
N ASN A 565 23.80 -22.56 6.76
CA ASN A 565 22.37 -22.37 6.94
C ASN A 565 22.06 -20.95 7.47
N PHE A 566 20.97 -20.36 6.99
CA PHE A 566 20.50 -19.02 7.36
C PHE A 566 18.99 -18.89 7.17
N LEU A 567 18.39 -17.77 7.58
CA LEU A 567 16.98 -17.46 7.34
C LEU A 567 16.78 -16.66 6.05
N VAL A 568 15.69 -16.93 5.34
CA VAL A 568 15.28 -16.23 4.11
C VAL A 568 13.78 -15.93 4.08
N GLY A 569 13.39 -14.79 3.54
CA GLY A 569 11.99 -14.41 3.29
C GLY A 569 11.39 -15.18 2.11
N ARG A 570 10.27 -15.87 2.34
CA ARG A 570 9.53 -16.66 1.33
C ARG A 570 8.12 -16.10 1.11
N TYR A 571 7.76 -15.95 -0.16
CA TYR A 571 6.47 -15.43 -0.62
C TYR A 571 5.80 -16.32 -1.69
N HIS A 572 6.19 -17.60 -1.80
CA HIS A 572 5.90 -18.43 -2.98
C HIS A 572 4.90 -19.59 -2.71
N SER A 573 3.97 -19.77 -3.66
CA SER A 573 3.06 -20.95 -3.76
C SER A 573 3.59 -22.05 -4.68
N LEU A 574 4.56 -21.73 -5.54
CA LEU A 574 5.12 -22.60 -6.56
C LEU A 574 6.59 -22.96 -6.25
N TYR A 575 7.06 -24.11 -6.73
CA TYR A 575 8.46 -24.54 -6.63
C TYR A 575 8.90 -25.35 -7.86
N GLY A 576 10.20 -25.38 -8.14
CA GLY A 576 10.78 -26.27 -9.15
C GLY A 576 10.69 -27.73 -8.69
N ASN A 577 9.85 -28.52 -9.34
CA ASN A 577 9.58 -29.92 -8.98
C ASN A 577 10.45 -30.90 -9.77
N LYS A 578 10.57 -30.70 -11.09
CA LYS A 578 11.51 -31.44 -11.93
C LYS A 578 12.61 -30.48 -12.36
N ILE A 579 13.82 -30.74 -11.89
CA ILE A 579 15.02 -29.96 -12.24
C ILE A 579 15.77 -30.71 -13.36
N PRO A 580 16.16 -30.04 -14.46
CA PRO A 580 17.03 -30.61 -15.50
C PRO A 580 18.43 -30.95 -14.98
N GLU A 581 19.17 -31.84 -15.64
CA GLU A 581 20.49 -32.31 -15.19
C GLU A 581 21.57 -31.22 -15.28
N GLU A 582 21.36 -30.24 -16.17
CA GLU A 582 22.17 -29.04 -16.38
C GLU A 582 22.07 -28.03 -15.21
N ILE A 583 21.10 -28.21 -14.30
CA ILE A 583 20.80 -27.27 -13.21
C ILE A 583 21.20 -27.88 -11.86
N LYS A 584 22.32 -27.41 -11.31
CA LYS A 584 22.85 -27.77 -10.00
C LYS A 584 22.06 -27.05 -8.90
N ILE A 585 21.37 -27.81 -8.04
CA ILE A 585 20.69 -27.25 -6.85
C ILE A 585 21.69 -27.01 -5.73
N VAL A 586 21.88 -25.74 -5.36
CA VAL A 586 22.93 -25.29 -4.44
C VAL A 586 22.44 -24.89 -3.04
N ALA A 587 21.12 -24.76 -2.87
CA ALA A 587 20.49 -24.75 -1.56
C ALA A 587 19.06 -25.31 -1.59
N VAL A 588 18.59 -25.80 -0.44
CA VAL A 588 17.25 -26.36 -0.21
C VAL A 588 16.64 -25.85 1.10
N ASP A 589 15.34 -26.08 1.31
CA ASP A 589 14.71 -25.92 2.62
C ASP A 589 14.73 -27.22 3.46
N GLU A 590 14.17 -27.17 4.67
CA GLU A 590 14.11 -28.29 5.61
C GLU A 590 13.28 -29.50 5.11
N LEU A 591 12.60 -29.38 3.96
CA LEU A 591 11.86 -30.45 3.28
C LEU A 591 12.56 -30.91 1.98
N ASN A 592 13.80 -30.47 1.74
CA ASN A 592 14.57 -30.63 0.49
C ASN A 592 13.94 -29.92 -0.73
N THR A 593 13.07 -28.92 -0.54
CA THR A 593 12.55 -28.11 -1.65
C THR A 593 13.68 -27.26 -2.24
N PRO A 594 13.93 -27.24 -3.56
CA PRO A 594 14.95 -26.40 -4.18
C PRO A 594 14.77 -24.90 -3.86
N MET A 595 15.75 -24.31 -3.16
CA MET A 595 15.75 -22.90 -2.75
C MET A 595 16.72 -22.03 -3.57
N ALA A 596 17.76 -22.61 -4.17
CA ALA A 596 18.66 -21.91 -5.08
C ALA A 596 19.34 -22.84 -6.09
N LEU A 597 19.69 -22.30 -7.26
CA LEU A 597 20.34 -23.01 -8.36
C LEU A 597 21.53 -22.23 -8.95
N GLU A 598 22.47 -22.99 -9.50
CA GLU A 598 23.56 -22.56 -10.39
C GLU A 598 23.46 -23.46 -11.64
N VAL A 599 23.53 -22.92 -12.86
CA VAL A 599 23.53 -23.72 -14.10
C VAL A 599 24.99 -23.96 -14.51
N THR A 600 25.36 -25.20 -14.81
CA THR A 600 26.75 -25.56 -15.16
C THR A 600 27.01 -25.47 -16.66
N ASP A 601 28.30 -25.50 -17.05
CA ASP A 601 28.75 -25.72 -18.42
C ASP A 601 28.27 -24.68 -19.47
N LEU A 602 27.96 -23.46 -19.02
CA LEU A 602 27.63 -22.30 -19.84
C LEU A 602 28.81 -21.32 -19.97
N GLU A 603 28.82 -20.53 -21.05
CA GLU A 603 29.77 -19.41 -21.23
C GLU A 603 29.50 -18.23 -20.28
N ASN A 604 28.33 -18.21 -19.61
CA ASN A 604 27.87 -17.11 -18.77
C ASN A 604 27.09 -17.66 -17.55
N ASN A 605 27.34 -17.11 -16.36
CA ASN A 605 26.73 -17.57 -15.11
C ASN A 605 25.22 -17.33 -15.06
N ILE A 606 24.43 -18.40 -15.03
CA ILE A 606 23.00 -18.36 -14.70
C ILE A 606 22.83 -18.89 -13.28
N CYS A 607 22.29 -18.05 -12.40
CA CYS A 607 22.02 -18.39 -11.00
C CYS A 607 20.62 -17.92 -10.62
N ALA A 608 19.98 -18.55 -9.63
CA ALA A 608 18.69 -18.08 -9.15
C ALA A 608 18.38 -18.51 -7.71
N VAL A 609 17.49 -17.77 -7.06
CA VAL A 609 16.97 -18.02 -5.71
C VAL A 609 15.44 -18.04 -5.71
N GLN A 610 14.83 -19.03 -5.07
CA GLN A 610 13.37 -19.17 -4.93
C GLN A 610 12.81 -18.27 -3.80
N PHE A 611 13.67 -17.83 -2.88
CA PHE A 611 13.39 -16.85 -1.83
C PHE A 611 13.75 -15.42 -2.28
N HIS A 612 13.37 -14.43 -1.47
CA HIS A 612 13.51 -13.00 -1.79
C HIS A 612 14.73 -12.38 -1.08
N PRO A 613 15.89 -12.16 -1.74
CA PRO A 613 17.06 -11.54 -1.12
C PRO A 613 16.83 -10.06 -0.72
N GLU A 614 15.89 -9.38 -1.38
CA GLU A 614 15.55 -7.97 -1.15
C GLU A 614 14.65 -7.71 0.07
N SER A 615 14.02 -8.76 0.58
CA SER A 615 13.12 -8.70 1.73
C SER A 615 13.88 -8.41 3.03
N PHE A 616 13.27 -7.58 3.88
CA PHE A 616 13.71 -7.30 5.24
C PHE A 616 13.88 -8.60 6.07
N LEU A 617 13.11 -9.65 5.76
CA LEU A 617 13.20 -10.98 6.37
C LEU A 617 14.51 -11.74 6.05
N THR A 618 15.17 -11.43 4.93
CA THR A 618 16.45 -12.04 4.52
C THR A 618 17.66 -11.22 5.00
N GLY A 619 17.49 -9.91 5.18
CA GLY A 619 18.50 -9.03 5.76
C GLY A 619 19.83 -9.01 4.98
N TYR A 620 20.96 -9.03 5.69
CA TYR A 620 22.29 -8.91 5.07
C TYR A 620 22.65 -10.10 4.16
N ILE A 621 22.01 -11.27 4.34
CA ILE A 621 22.28 -12.47 3.54
C ILE A 621 22.02 -12.19 2.05
N GLY A 622 20.92 -11.49 1.74
CA GLY A 622 20.58 -11.13 0.37
C GLY A 622 21.61 -10.20 -0.26
N GLU A 623 22.07 -9.21 0.49
CA GLU A 623 23.13 -8.28 0.07
C GLU A 623 24.45 -9.02 -0.26
N THR A 624 24.81 -10.05 0.51
CA THR A 624 25.99 -10.89 0.20
C THR A 624 25.77 -11.78 -1.02
N ILE A 625 24.59 -12.39 -1.19
CA ILE A 625 24.25 -13.20 -2.38
C ILE A 625 24.35 -12.38 -3.66
N ILE A 626 23.81 -11.16 -3.65
CA ILE A 626 23.84 -10.26 -4.80
C ILE A 626 25.28 -9.85 -5.15
N LYS A 627 26.12 -9.50 -4.16
CA LYS A 627 27.55 -9.22 -4.40
C LYS A 627 28.29 -10.42 -4.96
N ASN A 628 28.12 -11.60 -4.37
CA ASN A 628 28.75 -12.84 -4.83
C ASN A 628 28.43 -13.13 -6.32
N TRP A 629 27.21 -12.83 -6.77
CA TRP A 629 26.84 -12.95 -8.19
C TRP A 629 27.47 -11.84 -9.06
N ILE A 630 27.43 -10.58 -8.63
CA ILE A 630 28.07 -9.45 -9.34
C ILE A 630 29.59 -9.67 -9.50
N GLU A 631 30.27 -10.12 -8.44
CA GLU A 631 31.70 -10.45 -8.44
C GLU A 631 32.04 -11.65 -9.34
N SER A 632 31.06 -12.46 -9.74
CA SER A 632 31.25 -13.58 -10.67
C SER A 632 31.19 -13.18 -12.15
N ILE A 633 30.86 -11.91 -12.44
CA ILE A 633 30.65 -11.35 -13.79
C ILE A 633 31.79 -10.40 -14.19
N ALA A 634 32.66 -10.04 -13.24
CA ALA A 634 33.78 -9.10 -13.39
C ALA A 634 35.12 -9.80 -13.67
#